data_AF-A0A318H316-F1
#
_entry.id   AF-A0A318H316-F1
#
_cell.length_a   1.000
_cell.length_b   1.000
_cell.length_c   1.000
_cell.angle_alpha   90.00
_cell.angle_beta   90.00
_cell.angle_gamma   90.00
#
_symmetry.space_group_name_H-M   'P 1'
#
loop_
_entity.id
_entity.type
_entity.pdbx_description
1 polymer ?
#
loop_
_entity_poly.entity_id
_entity_poly.type
_entity_poly.pdbx_seq_one_letter_code
_entity_poly.pdbx_strand_id
1 'polypeptide(L)'
;MIELGSFDTAAERLHVTPSAVSQRIKALEQRVGQVLVVREKPCTATAAGVPLLRLAAQTALLESEAVEILRRAEARNRKSAWRRN
;
A
#
# COMPACT_ATOMS: atom_id res chain seq x y z
N MET A 1 5.25 3.09 4.69
CA MET A 1 6.63 3.56 4.95
C MET A 1 6.65 5.03 5.33
N ILE A 2 6.22 5.95 4.46
CA ILE A 2 6.16 7.39 4.82
C ILE A 2 5.24 7.62 6.01
N GLU A 3 4.03 7.04 5.99
CA GLU A 3 3.11 7.04 7.14
C GLU A 3 3.66 6.31 8.38
N LEU A 4 4.61 5.40 8.19
CA LEU A 4 5.22 4.59 9.26
C LEU A 4 6.55 5.18 9.76
N GLY A 5 7.01 6.29 9.18
CA GLY A 5 8.21 7.02 9.58
C GLY A 5 9.55 6.32 9.35
N SER A 6 9.60 5.01 9.02
CA SER A 6 10.87 4.32 8.76
C SER A 6 10.75 3.10 7.84
N PHE A 7 11.88 2.67 7.28
CA PHE A 7 11.99 1.42 6.53
C PHE A 7 11.79 0.19 7.43
N ASP A 8 12.27 0.24 8.67
CA ASP A 8 12.15 -0.87 9.64
C ASP A 8 10.68 -1.15 9.96
N THR A 9 9.94 -0.11 10.37
CA THR A 9 8.51 -0.21 10.69
C THR A 9 7.69 -0.61 9.45
N ALA A 10 8.09 -0.16 8.26
CA ALA A 10 7.45 -0.59 7.01
C ALA A 10 7.68 -2.06 6.70
N ALA A 11 8.90 -2.55 6.94
CA ALA A 11 9.28 -3.93 6.69
C ALA A 11 8.54 -4.89 7.63
N GLU A 12 8.45 -4.54 8.92
CA GLU A 12 7.64 -5.27 9.90
C GLU A 12 6.18 -5.38 9.46
N ARG A 13 5.56 -4.25 9.06
CA ARG A 13 4.16 -4.23 8.63
C ARG A 13 3.90 -5.03 7.36
N LEU A 14 4.89 -5.09 6.46
CA LEU A 14 4.82 -5.80 5.19
C LEU A 14 5.36 -7.24 5.28
N HIS A 15 5.81 -7.70 6.45
CA HIS A 15 6.43 -9.00 6.67
C HIS A 15 7.60 -9.28 5.71
N VAL A 16 8.47 -8.29 5.51
CA VAL A 16 9.69 -8.39 4.68
C VAL A 16 10.89 -7.83 5.44
N THR A 17 12.09 -7.89 4.86
CA THR A 17 13.28 -7.24 5.43
C THR A 17 13.34 -5.74 5.07
N PRO A 18 13.96 -4.89 5.91
CA PRO A 18 14.18 -3.47 5.57
C PRO A 18 14.99 -3.26 4.28
N SER A 19 15.91 -4.18 3.98
CA SER A 19 16.67 -4.19 2.72
C SER A 19 15.77 -4.43 1.50
N ALA A 20 14.77 -5.30 1.59
CA ALA A 20 13.82 -5.54 0.52
C ALA A 20 12.97 -4.28 0.23
N VAL A 21 12.53 -3.56 1.27
CA VAL A 21 11.84 -2.28 1.12
C VAL A 21 12.75 -1.25 0.44
N SER A 22 13.99 -1.13 0.92
CA SER A 22 15.01 -0.22 0.36
C SER A 22 15.32 -0.50 -1.12
N GLN A 23 15.41 -1.77 -1.50
CA GLN A 23 15.65 -2.20 -2.87
C GLN A 23 14.48 -1.90 -3.79
N ARG A 24 13.24 -2.14 -3.34
CA ARG A 24 12.03 -1.80 -4.10
C ARG A 24 11.93 -0.30 -4.38
N ILE A 25 12.23 0.54 -3.36
CA ILE A 25 12.28 2.00 -3.54
C ILE A 25 13.39 2.39 -4.51
N LYS A 26 14.61 1.85 -4.35
CA LYS A 26 15.73 2.12 -5.26
C LYS A 26 15.40 1.76 -6.72
N ALA A 27 14.77 0.61 -6.94
CA ALA A 27 14.36 0.18 -8.28
C ALA A 27 13.31 1.12 -8.89
N LEU A 28 12.39 1.66 -8.07
CA LEU A 28 11.42 2.64 -8.52
C LEU A 28 12.08 3.98 -8.87
N GLU A 29 12.99 4.46 -8.01
CA GLU A 29 13.78 5.68 -8.24
C GLU A 29 14.59 5.58 -9.55
N GLN A 30 15.20 4.42 -9.81
CA GLN A 30 15.93 4.15 -11.05
C GLN A 30 15.02 4.17 -12.29
N ARG A 31 13.83 3.57 -12.20
CA ARG A 31 12.87 3.55 -13.32
C ARG A 31 12.30 4.94 -13.64
N VAL A 32 12.12 5.78 -12.62
CA VAL A 32 11.57 7.14 -12.76
C VAL A 32 12.68 8.15 -13.07
N GLY A 33 13.94 7.85 -12.72
CA GLY A 33 15.08 8.76 -12.88
C GLY A 33 15.11 9.89 -11.83
N GLN A 34 14.37 9.74 -10.73
CA GLN A 34 14.28 10.74 -9.66
C GLN A 34 14.35 10.08 -8.29
N VAL A 35 14.94 10.78 -7.32
CA VAL A 35 14.87 10.39 -5.90
C VAL A 35 13.45 10.67 -5.41
N LEU A 36 12.82 9.67 -4.83
CA LEU A 36 11.41 9.73 -4.41
C LEU A 36 11.27 9.85 -2.89
N VAL A 37 12.28 9.40 -2.15
CA VAL A 37 12.25 9.32 -0.68
C VAL A 37 13.54 9.87 -0.09
N VAL A 38 13.40 10.78 0.87
CA VAL A 38 14.50 11.19 1.76
C VAL A 38 14.57 10.19 2.91
N ARG A 39 15.71 9.52 3.04
CA ARG A 39 15.94 8.42 3.99
C ARG A 39 16.44 8.92 5.35
N GLU A 40 15.78 9.95 5.87
CA GLU A 40 15.96 10.42 7.25
C GLU A 40 14.97 9.72 8.18
N LYS A 41 15.06 9.98 9.49
CA LYS A 41 14.09 9.48 10.47
C LYS A 41 13.35 10.70 11.06
N PRO A 42 12.08 10.94 10.68
CA PRO A 42 11.21 10.09 9.87
C PRO A 42 11.50 10.15 8.35
N CYS A 43 11.22 9.06 7.64
CA CYS A 43 11.34 9.03 6.17
C CYS A 43 10.27 9.93 5.54
N THR A 44 10.68 10.79 4.62
CA THR A 44 9.79 11.75 3.95
C THR A 44 9.82 11.58 2.43
N ALA A 45 8.74 11.96 1.77
CA ALA A 45 8.70 11.98 0.30
C ALA A 45 9.32 13.26 -0.24
N THR A 46 10.06 13.15 -1.34
CA THR A 46 10.48 14.31 -2.12
C THR A 46 9.29 14.90 -2.89
N ALA A 47 9.46 16.08 -3.50
CA ALA A 47 8.45 16.65 -4.39
C ALA A 47 8.06 15.68 -5.53
N ALA A 48 9.03 14.92 -6.05
CA ALA A 48 8.80 13.88 -7.06
C ALA A 48 8.07 12.63 -6.50
N GLY A 49 8.21 12.34 -5.21
CA GLY A 49 7.53 11.24 -4.54
C GLY A 49 6.07 11.52 -4.16
N VAL A 50 5.68 12.79 -4.00
CA VAL A 50 4.32 13.18 -3.57
C VAL A 50 3.21 12.67 -4.52
N PRO A 51 3.32 12.77 -5.86
CA PRO A 51 2.32 12.23 -6.77
C PRO A 51 2.10 10.72 -6.59
N LEU A 52 3.16 9.96 -6.32
CA LEU A 52 3.07 8.51 -6.09
C LEU A 52 2.34 8.18 -4.78
N LEU A 53 2.53 8.98 -3.72
CA LEU A 53 1.76 8.82 -2.49
C LEU A 53 0.27 9.05 -2.71
N ARG A 54 -0.08 10.08 -3.49
CA ARG A 54 -1.48 10.36 -3.84
C ARG A 54 -2.09 9.21 -4.63
N LEU A 55 -1.38 8.69 -5.63
CA LEU A 55 -1.82 7.54 -6.41
C LEU A 55 -2.01 6.31 -5.51
N ALA A 56 -1.05 6.00 -4.64
CA ALA A 56 -1.14 4.86 -3.73
C ALA A 56 -2.37 4.95 -2.82
N ALA A 57 -2.67 6.13 -2.27
CA ALA A 57 -3.84 6.35 -1.44
C ALA A 57 -5.15 6.16 -2.22
N GLN A 58 -5.23 6.67 -3.45
CA GLN A 58 -6.40 6.48 -4.31
C GLN A 58 -6.62 5.01 -4.69
N THR A 59 -5.55 4.30 -5.06
CA THR A 59 -5.63 2.87 -5.37
C THR A 59 -6.06 2.07 -4.14
N ALA A 60 -5.48 2.34 -2.96
CA ALA A 60 -5.85 1.64 -1.73
C ALA A 60 -7.33 1.84 -1.36
N LEU A 61 -7.87 3.05 -1.58
CA LEU A 61 -9.30 3.32 -1.40
C LEU A 61 -10.14 2.46 -2.35
N LEU A 62 -9.86 2.49 -3.65
CA LEU A 62 -10.59 1.71 -4.65
C LEU A 62 -10.52 0.20 -4.40
N GLU A 63 -9.35 -0.31 -4.02
CA GLU A 63 -9.15 -1.70 -3.63
C GLU A 63 -10.01 -2.07 -2.42
N SER A 64 -10.04 -1.21 -1.39
CA SER A 64 -10.83 -1.44 -0.18
C SER A 64 -12.34 -1.50 -0.47
N GLU A 65 -12.83 -0.62 -1.34
CA GLU A 65 -14.22 -0.60 -1.78
C GLU A 65 -14.58 -1.87 -2.58
N ALA A 66 -13.71 -2.28 -3.50
CA ALA A 66 -13.90 -3.50 -4.30
C ALA A 66 -13.99 -4.75 -3.41
N VAL A 67 -13.07 -4.88 -2.43
CA VAL A 67 -13.08 -5.99 -1.47
C VAL A 67 -14.37 -6.01 -0.65
N GLU A 68 -14.85 -4.85 -0.22
CA GLU A 68 -16.08 -4.75 0.58
C GLU A 68 -17.34 -5.14 -0.24
N ILE A 69 -17.41 -4.73 -1.52
CA ILE A 69 -18.47 -5.14 -2.43
C ILE A 69 -18.52 -6.67 -2.56
N LEU A 70 -17.35 -7.30 -2.76
CA LEU A 70 -17.24 -8.75 -2.87
C LEU A 70 -17.67 -9.46 -1.58
N ARG A 71 -17.23 -8.99 -0.42
CA ARG A 71 -17.67 -9.52 0.88
C ARG A 71 -19.19 -9.45 1.07
N ARG A 72 -19.80 -8.31 0.72
CA ARG A 72 -21.26 -8.13 0.81
C ARG A 72 -22.01 -9.05 -0.14
N ALA A 73 -21.49 -9.27 -1.34
CA ALA A 73 -22.08 -10.22 -2.29
C ALA A 73 -22.06 -11.66 -1.74
N GLU A 74 -20.95 -12.09 -1.15
CA GLU A 74 -20.81 -13.41 -0.55
C GLU A 74 -21.77 -13.61 0.64
N ALA A 75 -21.89 -12.61 1.52
CA ALA A 75 -22.81 -12.66 2.66
C ALA A 75 -24.28 -12.78 2.23
N ARG A 76 -24.68 -12.10 1.15
CA ARG A 76 -26.03 -12.23 0.57
C ARG A 76 -26.27 -13.62 0.01
N ASN A 77 -25.31 -14.17 -0.74
CA ASN A 77 -25.40 -15.52 -1.31
C ASN A 77 -25.62 -16.58 -0.21
N ARG A 78 -24.85 -16.49 0.87
CA ARG A 78 -24.97 -17.40 2.03
C ARG A 78 -26.34 -17.37 2.69
N LYS A 79 -26.91 -16.18 2.89
CA LYS A 79 -28.26 -16.00 3.46
C LYS A 79 -29.35 -16.56 2.54
N SER A 80 -29.21 -16.42 1.22
CA SER A 80 -30.17 -16.97 0.26
C SER A 80 -30.13 -18.50 0.17
N ALA A 81 -28.96 -19.11 0.40
CA ALA A 81 -28.83 -20.56 0.50
C ALA A 81 -29.54 -21.12 1.73
N TRP A 82 -29.41 -20.45 2.88
CA TRP A 82 -30.08 -20.86 4.13
C TRP A 82 -31.61 -20.77 4.05
N ARG A 83 -32.17 -19.78 3.32
CA ARG A 83 -33.63 -19.61 3.18
C ARG A 83 -34.32 -20.63 2.27
N ARG A 84 -33.57 -21.46 1.53
CA ARG A 84 -34.11 -22.43 0.56
C ARG A 84 -34.11 -23.88 1.06
N ASN A 85 -33.74 -24.11 2.31
CA ASN A 85 -33.75 -25.41 3.00
C ASN A 85 -34.54 -25.27 4.30
#